data_AF-A0A831L737-F1
#
_entry.id   AF-A0A831L737-F1
#
_cell.length_a   1.000
_cell.length_b   1.000
_cell.length_c   1.000
_cell.angle_alpha   90.00
_cell.angle_beta   90.00
_cell.angle_gamma   90.00
#
_symmetry.space_group_name_H-M   'P 1'
#
loop_
_entity.id
_entity.type
_entity.pdbx_description
1 polymer ?
#
loop_
_entity_poly.entity_id
_entity_poly.type
_entity_poly.pdbx_seq_one_letter_code
_entity_poly.pdbx_strand_id
1 'polypeptide(L)' 'DIDGRGEQCGNAPRFEFLWSGQEENDLVCGRGWAVIENGELNGRIYLHLADDSAFRAIRSK' A
#
# COMPACT_ATOMS: atom_id res chain seq x y z
N ASP A 1 -1.13 -1.08 -12.29
CA ASP A 1 -1.04 -2.50 -11.95
C ASP A 1 -0.55 -2.63 -10.51
N ILE A 2 -1.01 -3.65 -9.77
CA ILE A 2 -0.63 -3.87 -8.36
C ILE A 2 -0.39 -5.37 -8.16
N ASP A 3 0.80 -5.71 -7.67
CA ASP A 3 1.17 -7.05 -7.27
C ASP A 3 1.62 -7.05 -5.81
N GLY A 4 1.31 -8.10 -5.07
CA GLY A 4 1.66 -8.15 -3.65
C GLY A 4 1.59 -9.53 -3.03
N ARG A 5 2.06 -9.60 -1.78
CA ARG A 5 2.08 -10.82 -0.98
C ARG A 5 1.68 -10.52 0.47
N GLY A 6 1.04 -11.50 1.09
CA GLY A 6 0.81 -11.50 2.53
C GLY A 6 2.08 -11.93 3.29
N GLU A 7 2.38 -11.24 4.36
CA GLU A 7 3.47 -11.53 5.29
C GLU A 7 3.01 -11.41 6.74
N GLN A 8 3.74 -12.06 7.65
CA GLN A 8 3.53 -11.92 9.08
C GLN A 8 4.45 -10.83 9.63
N CYS A 9 3.90 -9.73 10.13
CA CYS A 9 4.67 -8.62 10.73
C CYS A 9 4.40 -8.59 12.23
N GLY A 10 5.26 -9.26 13.01
CA GLY A 10 4.97 -9.52 14.42
C GLY A 10 3.72 -10.39 14.57
N ASN A 11 2.75 -9.93 15.38
CA ASN A 11 1.50 -10.67 15.58
C ASN A 11 0.38 -10.27 14.60
N ALA A 12 0.64 -9.34 13.67
CA ALA A 12 -0.37 -8.87 12.71
C ALA A 12 -0.05 -9.33 11.28
N PRO A 13 -1.06 -9.80 10.52
CA PRO A 13 -0.89 -10.01 9.08
C PRO A 13 -0.72 -8.66 8.38
N ARG A 14 0.28 -8.59 7.51
CA ARG A 14 0.61 -7.42 6.69
C ARG A 14 0.57 -7.82 5.22
N PHE A 15 -0.03 -6.99 4.38
CA PHE A 15 0.05 -7.12 2.94
C PHE A 15 1.10 -6.15 2.43
N GLU A 16 2.14 -6.64 1.76
CA GLU A 16 3.12 -5.82 1.07
C GLU A 16 2.85 -5.85 -0.43
N PHE A 17 2.97 -4.70 -1.10
CA PHE A 17 2.68 -4.59 -2.52
C PHE A 17 3.62 -3.64 -3.25
N LEU A 18 3.76 -3.89 -4.54
CA LEU A 18 4.33 -3.01 -5.55
C LEU A 18 3.19 -2.49 -6.41
N TRP A 19 3.35 -1.29 -6.94
CA TRP A 19 2.39 -0.75 -7.88
C TRP A 19 3.12 -0.01 -9.00
N SER A 20 2.48 0.02 -10.17
CA SER A 20 2.90 0.78 -11.33
C SER A 20 1.70 1.50 -11.94
N GLY A 21 1.95 2.63 -12.57
CA GLY A 21 0.95 3.48 -13.20
C GLY A 21 1.60 4.43 -14.20
N GLN A 22 0.82 5.38 -14.68
CA GLN A 22 1.24 6.38 -15.63
C GLN A 22 0.73 7.75 -15.16
N GLU A 23 1.60 8.75 -15.20
CA GLU A 23 1.32 10.15 -14.94
C GLU A 23 1.70 10.91 -16.20
N GLU A 24 0.70 11.40 -16.94
CA GLU A 24 0.86 11.90 -18.31
C GLU A 24 1.66 10.96 -19.23
N ASN A 25 2.94 11.25 -19.49
CA ASN A 25 3.83 10.45 -20.34
C ASN A 25 4.88 9.66 -19.55
N ASP A 26 4.90 9.81 -18.22
CA ASP A 26 5.87 9.20 -17.33
C ASP A 26 5.30 7.95 -16.66
N LEU A 27 6.11 6.89 -16.66
CA LEU A 27 5.81 5.69 -15.88
C LEU A 27 6.12 5.97 -14.42
N VAL A 28 5.10 5.87 -13.58
CA VAL A 28 5.23 6.01 -12.13
C VAL A 28 5.12 4.65 -11.48
N CYS A 29 5.86 4.46 -10.40
CA CYS A 29 5.81 3.22 -9.64
C CYS A 29 6.09 3.49 -8.17
N GLY A 30 5.85 2.47 -7.37
CA GLY A 30 6.12 2.54 -5.95
C GLY A 30 5.85 1.24 -5.25
N ARG A 31 5.79 1.35 -3.93
CA ARG A 31 5.52 0.21 -3.04
C ARG A 31 4.61 0.66 -1.92
N GLY A 32 4.08 -0.30 -1.18
CA GLY A 32 3.31 0.01 0.00
C GLY A 32 3.10 -1.21 0.87
N TRP A 33 2.45 -0.96 1.98
CA TRP A 33 1.98 -2.01 2.86
C TRP A 33 0.68 -1.62 3.52
N ALA A 34 -0.06 -2.63 3.96
CA ALA A 34 -1.28 -2.45 4.72
C ALA A 34 -1.41 -3.51 5.82
N VAL A 35 -2.00 -3.15 6.95
CA VAL A 35 -2.36 -4.04 8.07
C VAL A 35 -3.80 -3.77 8.45
N ILE A 36 -4.48 -4.79 8.98
CA ILE A 36 -5.80 -4.61 9.59
C ILE A 36 -5.60 -4.40 11.09
N GLU A 37 -6.01 -3.23 11.57
CA GLU A 37 -5.97 -2.85 12.99
C GLU A 37 -7.36 -2.34 13.39
N ASN A 38 -7.93 -2.92 14.44
CA ASN A 38 -9.27 -2.55 14.95
C ASN A 38 -10.39 -2.57 13.89
N GLY A 39 -10.27 -3.44 12.88
CA GLY A 39 -11.26 -3.56 11.79
C GLY A 39 -11.10 -2.56 10.65
N GLU A 40 -10.08 -1.71 10.70
CA GLU A 40 -9.73 -0.76 9.64
C GLU A 40 -8.42 -1.17 8.96
N LEU A 41 -8.28 -0.83 7.67
CA LEU A 41 -7.05 -1.05 6.92
C LEU A 41 -6.18 0.21 7.04
N ASN A 42 -5.02 0.08 7.70
CA ASN A 42 -4.03 1.16 7.83
C ASN A 42 -2.79 0.81 7.03
N GLY A 43 -2.12 1.80 6.45
CA GLY A 43 -0.93 1.53 5.65
C GLY A 43 -0.16 2.76 5.22
N ARG A 44 0.87 2.53 4.41
CA ARG A 44 1.64 3.58 3.74
C ARG A 44 1.85 3.25 2.27
N ILE A 45 1.82 4.28 1.44
CA ILE A 45 2.15 4.23 0.02
C ILE A 45 3.39 5.09 -0.18
N TYR A 46 4.42 4.49 -0.79
CA TYR A 46 5.66 5.13 -1.17
C TYR A 46 5.64 5.36 -2.68
N LEU A 47 5.89 6.60 -3.11
CA LEU A 47 6.07 6.95 -4.51
C LEU A 47 7.57 6.95 -4.83
N HIS A 48 7.98 6.35 -5.94
CA HIS A 48 9.38 6.40 -6.34
C HIS A 48 9.78 7.85 -6.65
N LEU A 49 10.89 8.32 -6.05
CA LEU A 49 11.40 9.71 -6.16
C LEU A 49 10.49 10.79 -5.57
N ALA A 50 9.54 10.43 -4.71
CA ALA A 50 8.71 11.37 -3.99
C ALA A 50 8.49 10.92 -2.53
N ASP A 51 7.69 11.69 -1.80
CA ASP A 51 7.31 11.38 -0.42
C ASP A 51 6.40 10.15 -0.33
N ASP A 52 6.19 9.71 0.91
CA ASP A 52 5.21 8.68 1.23
C ASP A 52 3.98 9.27 1.91
N SER A 53 2.86 8.56 1.83
CA SER A 53 1.60 8.95 2.47
C SER A 53 1.03 7.82 3.28
N ALA A 54 0.64 8.13 4.52
CA ALA A 54 -0.17 7.23 5.32
C ALA A 54 -1.61 7.25 4.80
N PHE A 55 -2.28 6.09 4.82
CA PHE A 55 -3.69 5.98 4.45
C PHE A 55 -4.44 5.12 5.46
N ARG A 56 -5.75 5.36 5.50
CA ARG A 56 -6.73 4.57 6.24
C ARG A 56 -7.92 4.28 5.33
N ALA A 57 -8.37 3.03 5.31
CA ALA A 57 -9.55 2.60 4.59
C ALA A 57 -10.48 1.79 5.50
N ILE A 58 -11.78 1.98 5.30
CA ILE A 58 -12.84 1.21 5.96
C ILE A 58 -13.50 0.32 4.93
N ARG A 59 -14.07 -0.80 5.40
CA ARG A 59 -14.90 -1.67 4.55
C ARG A 59 -16.07 -0.85 3.99
N SER A 60 -16.19 -0.78 2.67
CA SER A 60 -17.41 -0.25 2.04
C SER A 60 -18.61 -1.11 2.42
N LYS A 61 -19.76 -0.45 2.62
CA LYS A 61 -21.04 -1.15 2.76
C LYS A 61 -21.41 -1.90 1.48
#